data_AF-U2C380-F1
#
_entry.id   AF-U2C380-F1
#
_cell.length_a   1.000
_cell.length_b   1.000
_cell.length_c   1.000
_cell.angle_alpha   90.00
_cell.angle_beta   90.00
_cell.angle_gamma   90.00
#
_symmetry.space_group_name_H-M   'P 1'
#
loop_
_entity.id
_entity.type
_entity.pdbx_description
1 polymer ?
#
loop_
_entity_poly.entity_id
_entity_poly.type
_entity_poly.pdbx_seq_one_letter_code
_entity_poly.pdbx_strand_id
1 'polypeptide(L)'
;ITIPNSVTSIGDETFYKCSSLSSITIPNSVTSIGSYAFSYCNSLQEIICKATTPPETNISLGYNKKLIVPKGTKHLYENAYLWKYCSPIVEE
;
A
#
# COMPACT_ATOMS: atom_id res chain seq x y z
N ILE A 1 9.86 -2.53 5.78
CA ILE A 1 10.35 -1.14 5.54
C ILE A 1 9.33 -0.15 6.11
N THR A 2 9.78 0.95 6.70
CA THR A 2 8.89 2.04 7.16
C THR A 2 9.25 3.32 6.42
N ILE A 3 8.30 3.89 5.69
CA ILE A 3 8.50 5.15 4.98
C ILE A 3 8.34 6.31 5.99
N PRO A 4 9.26 7.31 6.02
CA PRO A 4 9.16 8.44 6.94
C PRO A 4 7.92 9.31 6.71
N ASN A 5 7.37 9.90 7.77
CA ASN A 5 6.21 10.82 7.71
C ASN A 5 6.45 12.11 6.90
N SER A 6 7.69 12.41 6.51
CA SER A 6 8.00 13.54 5.62
C SER A 6 7.72 13.22 4.15
N VAL A 7 7.51 11.95 3.81
CA VAL A 7 7.26 11.52 2.43
C VAL A 7 5.78 11.72 2.11
N THR A 8 5.52 12.48 1.05
CA THR A 8 4.16 12.77 0.56
C THR A 8 3.79 11.94 -0.67
N SER A 9 4.77 11.42 -1.40
CA SER A 9 4.56 10.58 -2.57
C SER A 9 5.59 9.46 -2.65
N ILE A 10 5.15 8.30 -3.14
CA ILE A 10 6.03 7.20 -3.55
C ILE A 10 6.15 7.27 -5.06
N GLY A 11 7.35 7.49 -5.59
CA GLY A 11 7.57 7.61 -7.03
C GLY A 11 7.41 6.30 -7.79
N ASP A 12 7.41 6.40 -9.11
CA ASP A 12 7.39 5.25 -10.02
C ASP A 12 8.55 4.30 -9.71
N GLU A 13 8.27 2.99 -9.72
CA GLU A 13 9.26 1.92 -9.54
C GLU A 13 10.11 1.99 -8.24
N THR A 14 9.74 2.79 -7.24
CA THR A 14 10.55 3.03 -6.02
C THR A 14 11.00 1.74 -5.30
N PHE A 15 10.14 0.73 -5.22
CA PHE A 15 10.46 -0.59 -4.67
C PHE A 15 10.39 -1.70 -5.72
N TYR A 16 10.55 -1.35 -7.00
CA TYR A 16 10.51 -2.32 -8.10
C TYR A 16 11.56 -3.42 -7.91
N LYS A 17 11.12 -4.69 -8.05
CA LYS A 17 11.96 -5.88 -7.86
C LYS A 17 12.65 -5.98 -6.49
N CYS A 18 12.13 -5.33 -5.45
CA CYS A 18 12.54 -5.60 -4.07
C CYS A 18 12.04 -6.98 -3.63
N SER A 19 12.65 -8.04 -4.17
CA SER A 19 12.22 -9.43 -4.01
C SER A 19 12.27 -9.92 -2.57
N SER A 20 13.14 -9.34 -1.73
CA SER A 20 13.26 -9.66 -0.30
C SER A 20 12.32 -8.83 0.60
N LEU A 21 11.58 -7.86 0.05
CA LEU A 21 10.67 -7.03 0.84
C LEU A 21 9.46 -7.86 1.27
N SER A 22 9.35 -8.17 2.57
CA SER A 22 8.24 -8.96 3.12
C SER A 22 7.05 -8.11 3.60
N SER A 23 7.34 -6.93 4.14
CA SER A 23 6.32 -5.98 4.61
C SER A 23 6.74 -4.52 4.44
N ILE A 24 5.76 -3.65 4.25
CA ILE A 24 5.96 -2.20 4.20
C ILE A 24 4.89 -1.43 4.98
N THR A 25 5.32 -0.36 5.66
CA THR A 25 4.45 0.64 6.28
C THR A 25 4.44 1.92 5.46
N ILE A 26 3.27 2.29 4.97
CA ILE A 26 2.97 3.53 4.25
C ILE A 26 2.37 4.51 5.28
N PRO A 27 3.03 5.64 5.59
CA PRO A 27 2.54 6.61 6.56
C PRO A 27 1.30 7.36 6.04
N ASN A 28 0.61 8.03 6.95
CA ASN A 28 -0.58 8.83 6.62
C ASN A 28 -0.28 10.07 5.75
N SER A 29 0.98 10.47 5.66
CA SER A 29 1.45 11.59 4.85
C SER A 29 1.47 11.29 3.35
N VAL A 30 1.52 10.01 2.95
CA VAL A 30 1.57 9.61 1.55
C VAL A 30 0.19 9.76 0.92
N THR A 31 0.09 10.61 -0.10
CA THR A 31 -1.15 10.87 -0.83
C THR A 31 -1.16 10.23 -2.21
N SER A 32 0.00 9.90 -2.78
CA SER A 32 0.12 9.28 -4.10
C SER A 32 1.18 8.19 -4.19
N ILE A 33 0.90 7.18 -5.00
CA ILE A 33 1.79 6.04 -5.26
C ILE A 33 1.89 5.84 -6.78
N GLY A 34 3.11 5.98 -7.27
CA GLY A 34 3.48 5.88 -8.67
C GLY A 34 3.32 4.48 -9.25
N SER A 35 3.46 4.41 -10.58
CA SER A 35 3.32 3.18 -11.35
C SER A 35 4.41 2.18 -10.98
N TYR A 36 4.03 0.90 -10.94
CA TYR A 36 4.92 -0.23 -10.65
C TYR A 36 5.74 -0.12 -9.36
N ALA A 37 5.38 0.77 -8.43
CA ALA A 37 6.15 1.05 -7.22
C ALA A 37 6.45 -0.20 -6.39
N PHE A 38 5.59 -1.22 -6.41
CA PHE A 38 5.78 -2.50 -5.71
C PHE A 38 5.78 -3.72 -6.63
N SER A 39 5.94 -3.53 -7.94
CA SER A 39 5.92 -4.65 -8.88
C SER A 39 7.15 -5.54 -8.70
N TYR A 40 6.94 -6.86 -8.86
CA TYR A 40 7.96 -7.89 -8.65
C TYR A 40 8.54 -7.96 -7.21
N CYS A 41 7.85 -7.38 -6.22
CA CYS A 41 8.10 -7.65 -4.81
C CYS A 41 7.52 -9.02 -4.41
N ASN A 42 8.14 -10.10 -4.88
CA ASN A 42 7.57 -11.45 -4.78
C ASN A 42 7.37 -11.94 -3.33
N SER A 43 8.22 -11.53 -2.40
CA SER A 43 8.07 -11.87 -0.98
C SER A 43 7.14 -10.93 -0.21
N LEU A 44 6.61 -9.86 -0.81
CA LEU A 44 5.70 -8.96 -0.11
C LEU A 44 4.45 -9.74 0.26
N GLN A 45 4.06 -9.72 1.52
CA GLN A 45 2.84 -10.40 2.02
C GLN A 45 1.91 -9.44 2.74
N GLU A 46 2.47 -8.39 3.34
CA GLU A 46 1.74 -7.48 4.20
C GLU A 46 2.04 -6.01 3.89
N ILE A 47 0.98 -5.21 3.80
CA ILE A 47 1.04 -3.76 3.65
C ILE A 47 0.30 -3.15 4.83
N ILE A 48 0.96 -2.26 5.57
CA ILE A 48 0.34 -1.45 6.61
C ILE A 48 0.18 -0.05 6.04
N CYS A 49 -1.05 0.38 5.77
CA CYS A 49 -1.33 1.74 5.36
C CYS A 49 -1.89 2.52 6.56
N LYS A 50 -1.27 3.65 6.91
CA LYS A 50 -1.72 4.52 8.00
C LYS A 50 -2.64 5.65 7.53
N ALA A 51 -2.85 5.79 6.22
CA ALA A 51 -3.72 6.83 5.67
C ALA A 51 -5.19 6.50 5.93
N THR A 52 -5.95 7.51 6.36
CA THR A 52 -7.40 7.37 6.61
C THR A 52 -8.22 7.35 5.34
N THR A 53 -7.65 7.82 4.24
CA THR A 53 -8.17 7.72 2.87
C THR A 53 -7.17 6.97 2.00
N PRO A 54 -7.60 6.09 1.08
CA PRO A 54 -6.69 5.37 0.19
C PRO A 54 -5.87 6.34 -0.66
N PRO A 55 -4.52 6.26 -0.63
CA PRO A 55 -3.67 7.04 -1.53
C PRO A 55 -4.00 6.78 -3.00
N GLU A 56 -3.90 7.81 -3.83
CA GLU A 56 -4.12 7.67 -5.27
C GLU A 56 -3.07 6.75 -5.89
N THR A 57 -3.52 5.81 -6.70
CA THR A 57 -2.63 4.93 -7.46
C THR A 57 -3.29 4.46 -8.74
N ASN A 58 -2.49 4.23 -9.78
CA ASN A 58 -2.92 3.69 -11.06
C ASN A 58 -2.55 2.20 -11.25
N ILE A 59 -1.99 1.56 -10.23
CA ILE A 59 -1.66 0.12 -10.25
C ILE A 59 -2.25 -0.64 -9.06
N SER A 60 -2.56 -1.92 -9.26
CA SER A 60 -2.90 -2.82 -8.15
C SER A 60 -1.66 -3.12 -7.33
N LEU A 61 -1.62 -2.56 -6.11
CA LEU A 61 -0.47 -2.60 -5.21
C LEU A 61 -0.23 -3.96 -4.58
N GLY A 62 -1.24 -4.82 -4.55
CA GLY A 62 -1.20 -5.95 -3.64
C GLY A 62 -2.25 -7.01 -3.91
N TYR A 63 -2.39 -7.47 -5.16
CA TYR A 63 -3.17 -8.69 -5.41
C TYR A 63 -2.77 -9.79 -4.42
N ASN A 64 -3.73 -10.23 -3.61
CA ASN A 64 -3.57 -11.27 -2.58
C ASN A 64 -2.56 -10.91 -1.48
N LYS A 65 -2.36 -9.62 -1.20
CA LYS A 65 -1.58 -9.14 -0.07
C LYS A 65 -2.51 -8.74 1.05
N LYS A 66 -2.15 -9.07 2.29
CA LYS A 66 -2.86 -8.60 3.47
C LYS A 66 -2.64 -7.10 3.59
N LEU A 67 -3.74 -6.36 3.70
CA LEU A 67 -3.72 -4.92 3.91
C LEU A 67 -4.30 -4.61 5.29
N ILE A 68 -3.51 -3.93 6.11
CA ILE A 68 -3.91 -3.40 7.42
C ILE A 68 -4.15 -1.90 7.26
N VAL A 69 -5.34 -1.43 7.65
CA VAL A 69 -5.76 -0.02 7.54
C VAL A 69 -6.28 0.51 8.88
N PRO A 70 -6.39 1.84 9.07
CA PRO A 70 -6.91 2.39 10.32
C PRO A 70 -8.36 1.98 10.57
N LYS A 71 -8.73 1.83 11.85
CA LYS A 71 -10.10 1.52 12.26
C LYS A 71 -11.14 2.48 11.65
N GLY A 72 -12.24 1.92 11.17
CA GLY A 72 -13.33 2.66 10.53
C GLY A 72 -13.08 3.04 9.07
N THR A 73 -11.93 2.68 8.48
CA THR A 73 -11.58 3.08 7.11
C THR A 73 -11.64 1.92 6.12
N LYS A 74 -11.82 0.67 6.58
CA LYS A 74 -11.86 -0.52 5.71
C LYS A 74 -12.79 -0.38 4.52
N HIS A 75 -14.00 0.15 4.74
CA HIS A 75 -14.97 0.36 3.68
C HIS A 75 -14.44 1.29 2.57
N LEU A 76 -13.60 2.28 2.88
CA LEU A 76 -12.98 3.15 1.88
C LEU A 76 -11.99 2.38 1.00
N TYR A 77 -11.19 1.49 1.59
CA TYR A 77 -10.23 0.66 0.87
C TYR A 77 -10.89 -0.45 0.05
N GLU A 78 -12.00 -1.02 0.54
CA GLU A 78 -12.80 -2.00 -0.19
C GLU A 78 -13.51 -1.38 -1.41
N ASN A 79 -13.85 -0.09 -1.36
CA ASN A 79 -14.47 0.63 -2.47
C ASN A 79 -13.46 1.38 -3.35
N ALA A 80 -12.23 1.57 -2.90
CA ALA A 80 -11.20 2.25 -3.68
C ALA A 80 -10.70 1.38 -4.83
N TYR A 81 -10.53 2.04 -5.98
CA TYR A 81 -9.94 1.42 -7.16
C TYR A 81 -8.56 0.88 -6.80
N LEU A 82 -8.31 -0.37 -7.19
CA LEU A 82 -7.05 -1.11 -7.02
C LEU A 82 -6.71 -1.55 -5.58
N TRP A 83 -7.00 -0.75 -4.56
CA TRP A 83 -6.82 -1.13 -3.14
C TRP A 83 -7.68 -2.33 -2.74
N LYS A 84 -8.89 -2.43 -3.29
CA LYS A 84 -9.81 -3.57 -3.08
C LYS A 84 -9.26 -4.94 -3.48
N TYR A 85 -8.17 -4.98 -4.25
CA TYR A 85 -7.51 -6.24 -4.63
C TYR A 85 -6.51 -6.74 -3.59
N CYS A 86 -6.18 -5.92 -2.60
CA CYS A 86 -5.58 -6.42 -1.37
C CYS A 86 -6.60 -7.29 -0.66
N SER A 87 -6.23 -8.52 -0.35
CA SER A 87 -7.11 -9.47 0.32
C SER A 87 -6.29 -10.40 1.21
N PRO A 88 -6.60 -10.48 2.52
CA PRO A 88 -7.69 -9.78 3.20
C PRO A 88 -7.38 -8.29 3.50
N ILE A 89 -8.42 -7.46 3.56
CA ILE A 89 -8.37 -6.11 4.16
C ILE A 89 -8.86 -6.21 5.61
N VAL A 90 -7.99 -5.83 6.55
CA VAL A 90 -8.25 -5.85 7.98
C VAL A 90 -8.00 -4.48 8.59
N GLU A 91 -8.70 -4.19 9.67
CA GLU A 91 -8.44 -2.98 10.47
C GLU A 91 -7.51 -3.33 11.63
N GLU A 92 -6.67 -2.38 12.03
CA GLU A 92 -5.91 -2.45 13.28
C GLU A 92 -6.69 -1.96 14.50
#